data_AF-A0A428BJI4-F1
#
_entry.id   AF-A0A428BJI4-F1
#
_cell.length_a   1.000
_cell.length_b   1.000
_cell.length_c   1.000
_cell.angle_alpha   90.00
_cell.angle_beta   90.00
_cell.angle_gamma   90.00
#
_symmetry.space_group_name_H-M   'P 1'
#
loop_
_entity.id
_entity.type
_entity.pdbx_description
1 polymer ?
#
loop_
_entity_poly.entity_id
_entity_poly.type
_entity_poly.pdbx_seq_one_letter_code
_entity_poly.pdbx_strand_id
1 'polypeptide(L)' 'MASAEEIDEAMKLGANHPIGPLALADLIGLDVCLAIMGVLNQGFGDQKYRPAPLLKKMVEAGKLGRKTKEGFFTY' A
#
# COMPACT_ATOMS: atom_id res chain seq x y z
N MET A 1 -17.65 4.35 -2.63
CA MET A 1 -16.20 4.38 -2.36
C MET A 1 -16.02 3.74 -1.01
N ALA A 2 -15.19 2.71 -0.90
CA ALA A 2 -14.89 2.09 0.39
C ALA A 2 -13.71 2.82 1.05
N SER A 3 -13.75 3.00 2.37
CA SER A 3 -12.65 3.58 3.16
C SER A 3 -11.49 2.59 3.31
N ALA A 4 -10.33 3.06 3.77
CA ALA A 4 -9.17 2.18 3.99
C ALA A 4 -9.48 1.09 5.04
N GLU A 5 -10.24 1.46 6.07
CA GLU A 5 -10.73 0.57 7.12
C GLU A 5 -11.66 -0.51 6.54
N GLU A 6 -12.63 -0.11 5.71
CA GLU A 6 -13.59 -1.05 5.09
C GLU A 6 -12.89 -2.05 4.17
N ILE A 7 -11.87 -1.61 3.42
CA ILE A 7 -11.06 -2.48 2.54
C ILE A 7 -10.27 -3.49 3.38
N ASP A 8 -9.63 -3.04 4.45
CA ASP A 8 -8.84 -3.91 5.31
C ASP A 8 -9.73 -4.89 6.10
N GLU A 9 -10.90 -4.45 6.56
CA GLU A 9 -11.87 -5.29 7.25
C GLU A 9 -12.45 -6.36 6.31
N ALA A 10 -12.82 -5.98 5.09
CA ALA A 10 -13.29 -6.93 4.08
C ALA A 10 -12.25 -8.02 3.79
N MET A 11 -10.96 -7.67 3.72
CA MET A 11 -9.90 -8.66 3.50
C MET A 11 -9.63 -9.54 4.72
N LYS A 12 -9.74 -8.99 5.94
CA LYS A 12 -9.62 -9.79 7.17
C LYS A 12 -10.77 -10.79 7.31
N LEU A 13 -12.01 -10.33 7.14
CA LEU A 13 -13.20 -11.16 7.33
C LEU A 13 -13.49 -12.08 6.14
N GLY A 14 -13.30 -11.56 4.91
CA GLY A 14 -13.64 -12.28 3.68
C GLY A 14 -12.56 -13.24 3.21
N ALA A 15 -11.28 -12.94 3.43
CA ALA A 15 -10.15 -13.77 3.01
C ALA A 15 -9.40 -14.42 4.19
N ASN A 16 -9.87 -14.24 5.43
CA ASN A 16 -9.24 -14.75 6.65
C ASN A 16 -7.77 -14.31 6.82
N HIS A 17 -7.44 -13.10 6.35
CA HIS A 17 -6.11 -12.53 6.53
C HIS A 17 -5.96 -11.95 7.95
N PRO A 18 -4.81 -12.15 8.64
CA PRO A 18 -4.61 -11.61 9.99
C PRO A 18 -4.44 -10.08 10.00
N ILE A 19 -4.02 -9.50 8.87
CA ILE A 19 -3.84 -8.07 8.68
C ILE A 19 -4.34 -7.70 7.27
N GLY A 20 -5.00 -6.54 7.17
CA GLY A 20 -5.48 -6.03 5.89
C GLY A 20 -4.31 -5.52 5.03
N PRO A 21 -4.47 -5.50 3.70
CA PRO A 21 -3.39 -5.15 2.79
C PRO A 21 -2.88 -3.71 2.98
N LEU A 22 -3.75 -2.76 3.33
CA LEU A 22 -3.35 -1.35 3.50
C LEU A 22 -2.57 -1.17 4.80
N ALA A 23 -3.02 -1.77 5.91
CA ALA A 23 -2.28 -1.76 7.17
C ALA A 23 -0.96 -2.52 7.07
N LEU A 24 -0.90 -3.59 6.24
CA LEU A 24 0.34 -4.29 5.95
C LEU A 24 1.31 -3.41 5.15
N ALA A 25 0.81 -2.69 4.14
CA ALA A 25 1.63 -1.75 3.36
C ALA A 25 2.22 -0.64 4.25
N ASP A 26 1.43 -0.09 5.17
CA ASP A 26 1.90 0.91 6.14
C ASP A 26 2.91 0.35 7.16
N LEU A 27 2.85 -0.95 7.45
CA LEU A 27 3.82 -1.64 8.28
C LEU A 27 5.15 -1.86 7.54
N ILE A 28 5.10 -2.24 6.26
CA ILE A 28 6.29 -2.45 5.41
C ILE A 28 6.95 -1.12 5.07
N GLY A 29 6.16 -0.10 4.75
CA GLY A 29 6.59 1.19 4.23
C GLY A 29 6.15 1.40 2.79
N LEU A 30 5.43 2.50 2.53
CA LEU A 30 4.87 2.77 1.20
C LEU A 30 5.94 3.04 0.13
N ASP A 31 7.09 3.57 0.51
CA ASP A 31 8.27 3.73 -0.34
C ASP A 31 8.87 2.38 -0.76
N VAL A 32 8.93 1.42 0.16
CA VAL A 32 9.40 0.06 -0.13
C VAL A 32 8.44 -0.63 -1.09
N CYS A 33 7.13 -0.54 -0.83
CA CYS A 33 6.11 -1.08 -1.74
C CYS A 33 6.21 -0.46 -3.14
N LEU A 34 6.41 0.86 -3.23
CA LEU A 34 6.59 1.56 -4.51
C LEU A 34 7.86 1.11 -5.23
N ALA A 35 8.97 0.95 -4.51
CA ALA A 35 10.23 0.48 -5.09
C ALA A 35 10.10 -0.94 -5.67
N ILE A 36 9.48 -1.86 -4.92
CA ILE A 36 9.23 -3.24 -5.38
C ILE A 36 8.38 -3.23 -6.65
N MET A 37 7.29 -2.45 -6.68
CA MET A 37 6.46 -2.35 -7.89
C MET A 37 7.22 -1.74 -9.08
N GLY A 38 8.13 -0.80 -8.83
CA GLY A 38 9.03 -0.26 -9.86
C GLY A 38 9.94 -1.33 -10.46
N VAL A 39 10.56 -2.15 -9.62
CA VAL A 39 11.39 -3.29 -10.06
C VAL A 39 10.56 -4.30 -10.84
N LEU A 40 9.38 -4.68 -10.35
CA LEU A 40 8.49 -5.63 -11.04
C LEU A 40 8.03 -5.09 -12.40
N ASN A 41 7.66 -3.81 -12.47
CA ASN A 41 7.21 -3.19 -13.72
C ASN A 41 8.33 -3.11 -14.74
N GLN A 42 9.55 -2.74 -14.34
CA GLN A 42 10.70 -2.70 -15.23
C GLN A 42 11.17 -4.10 -15.65
N GLY A 43 11.17 -5.06 -14.72
CA GLY A 43 11.64 -6.43 -14.97
C GLY A 43 10.71 -7.24 -15.86
N PHE A 44 9.38 -7.09 -15.70
CA PHE A 44 8.40 -7.82 -16.50
C PHE A 44 7.86 -7.03 -17.71
N GLY A 45 8.00 -5.70 -17.72
CA GLY A 45 7.46 -4.84 -18.79
C GLY A 45 5.93 -4.82 -18.88
N ASP A 46 5.23 -5.38 -17.87
CA ASP A 46 3.78 -5.55 -17.87
C ASP A 46 3.08 -4.43 -17.07
N GLN A 47 2.00 -3.88 -17.65
CA GLN A 47 1.15 -2.87 -17.02
C GLN A 47 0.48 -3.36 -15.74
N LYS A 48 0.33 -4.68 -15.54
CA LYS A 48 -0.17 -5.27 -14.29
C LYS A 48 0.61 -4.82 -13.06
N TYR A 49 1.91 -4.57 -13.18
CA TYR A 49 2.78 -4.16 -12.08
C TYR A 49 2.92 -2.64 -11.96
N ARG A 50 2.16 -1.86 -12.75
CA ARG A 50 2.25 -0.40 -12.73
C ARG A 50 1.83 0.10 -11.35
N PRO A 51 2.67 0.87 -10.63
CA PRO A 51 2.30 1.37 -9.32
C PRO A 51 1.08 2.29 -9.39
N ALA A 52 0.18 2.15 -8.41
CA ALA A 52 -1.00 2.99 -8.31
C ALA A 52 -0.62 4.48 -8.20
N PRO A 53 -1.29 5.40 -8.93
CA PRO A 53 -0.99 6.83 -8.84
C PRO A 53 -1.12 7.40 -7.42
N LEU A 54 -2.05 6.86 -6.62
CA LEU A 54 -2.22 7.24 -5.21
C LEU A 54 -0.97 6.89 -4.39
N LEU A 55 -0.41 5.70 -4.56
CA LEU A 55 0.78 5.25 -3.84
C LEU A 55 1.97 6.18 -4.12
N LYS A 56 2.16 6.59 -5.38
CA LYS A 56 3.21 7.57 -5.75
C LYS A 56 3.04 8.89 -5.02
N LYS A 57 1.82 9.47 -5.04
CA LYS A 57 1.51 10.73 -4.36
C LYS A 57 1.75 10.66 -2.85
N MET A 58 1.42 9.54 -2.21
CA MET A 58 1.63 9.36 -0.78
C MET A 58 3.13 9.33 -0.44
N VAL A 59 3.93 8.61 -1.23
CA VAL A 59 5.39 8.58 -1.06
C VAL A 59 6.02 9.96 -1.32
N GLU A 60 5.59 10.66 -2.37
CA GLU A 60 6.03 12.03 -2.67
C GLU A 60 5.68 13.02 -1.54
N ALA A 61 4.55 12.80 -0.86
CA ALA A 61 4.12 13.59 0.30
C ALA A 61 4.79 13.17 1.63
N GLY A 62 5.69 12.18 1.62
CA GLY A 62 6.35 11.68 2.83
C GLY A 62 5.45 10.86 3.76
N LYS A 63 4.28 10.42 3.28
CA LYS A 63 3.38 9.52 4.01
C LYS A 63 3.83 8.08 3.77
N LEU A 64 4.74 7.58 4.59
CA LEU A 64 5.41 6.30 4.40
C LEU A 64 4.87 5.19 5.32
N GLY A 65 3.74 5.41 5.99
CA GLY A 65 3.16 4.46 6.94
C GLY A 65 3.63 4.68 8.37
N ARG A 66 3.79 3.60 9.13
CA ARG A 66 4.08 3.67 10.58
C ARG A 66 5.35 4.44 10.91
N LYS A 67 6.37 4.35 10.06
CA LYS A 67 7.66 5.02 10.27
C LYS A 67 7.59 6.55 10.20
N THR A 68 6.58 7.11 9.55
CA THR A 68 6.31 8.55 9.47
C THR A 68 5.04 8.96 10.22
N LYS A 69 4.44 8.03 10.99
CA LYS A 69 3.16 8.19 11.71
C LYS A 69 1.94 8.46 10.81
N GLU A 70 2.11 8.37 9.49
CA GLU A 70 1.05 8.64 8.54
C GLU A 70 1.31 7.88 7.23
N GLY A 71 0.30 7.14 6.77
CA GLY A 71 0.26 6.39 5.52
C GLY A 71 -1.17 6.31 5.00
N PHE A 72 -1.69 5.10 4.79
CA PHE A 72 -3.13 4.89 4.59
C PHE A 72 -3.91 5.15 5.88
N PHE A 73 -3.29 4.91 7.02
CA PHE A 73 -3.82 5.24 8.34
C PHE A 73 -2.95 6.30 9.04
N THR A 74 -3.52 6.93 10.07
CA THR A 74 -2.79 7.81 10.99
C THR A 74 -2.40 7.02 12.25
N TYR A 75 -1.15 7.18 12.72
CA TYR A 75 -0.57 6.40 13.83
C TYR A 75 -0.01 7.26 14.97
#